data_AF-C5KIJ8-F1
#
_entry.id   AF-C5KIJ8-F1
#
_cell.length_a   1.000
_cell.length_b   1.000
_cell.length_c   1.000
_cell.angle_alpha   90.00
_cell.angle_beta   90.00
_cell.angle_gamma   90.00
#
_symmetry.space_group_name_H-M   'P 1'
#
loop_
_entity.id
_entity.type
_entity.pdbx_description
1 polymer ?
#
loop_
_entity_poly.entity_id
_entity_poly.type
_entity_poly.pdbx_seq_one_letter_code
_entity_poly.pdbx_strand_id
1 'polypeptide(L)'
;MRRLVGPINGRIVKLLFSADYQRKHGVGRSLAEVEEIGKPKLGGPWTLVDCRNGKPVASEQLRGKYYLIYFGFTFCPDICPQELEKAGKAVDIIEKEFGAGTIVPIFVTVDPSRDTCAQTSLYLSEFDPRTIGLTGTHEQIKDITRKFRV
;
A
#
# COMPACT_ATOMS: atom_id res chain seq x y z
N MET A 1 -7.10 -10.65 53.20
CA MET A 1 -6.21 -9.49 53.50
C MET A 1 -5.46 -9.13 52.22
N ARG A 2 -5.84 -8.03 51.53
CA ARG A 2 -5.02 -6.80 51.28
C ARG A 2 -3.59 -7.11 50.75
N ARG A 3 -3.05 -6.56 49.65
CA ARG A 3 -3.39 -5.47 48.71
C ARG A 3 -2.47 -5.56 47.46
N LEU A 4 -3.03 -5.22 46.29
CA LEU A 4 -2.51 -4.36 45.19
C LEU A 4 -1.02 -4.40 44.78
N VAL A 5 -0.74 -4.77 43.51
CA VAL A 5 0.08 -3.98 42.55
C VAL A 5 -0.40 -4.27 41.11
N GLY A 6 -0.42 -3.26 40.23
CA GLY A 6 -1.07 -3.24 38.92
C GLY A 6 -0.25 -3.77 37.71
N PRO A 7 -0.41 -3.17 36.52
CA PRO A 7 -0.43 -3.86 35.23
C PRO A 7 0.96 -4.31 34.75
N ILE A 8 1.10 -5.58 34.35
CA ILE A 8 2.32 -6.06 33.69
C ILE A 8 2.20 -5.74 32.20
N ASN A 9 2.59 -4.51 31.90
CA ASN A 9 2.74 -3.94 30.57
C ASN A 9 3.35 -4.92 29.56
N GLY A 10 2.78 -4.95 28.34
CA GLY A 10 3.07 -5.85 27.20
C GLY A 10 4.49 -5.87 26.63
N ARG A 11 5.52 -5.54 27.42
CA ARG A 11 6.92 -5.77 27.09
C ARG A 11 7.34 -7.22 27.34
N ILE A 12 6.86 -7.86 28.41
CA ILE A 12 7.25 -9.24 28.77
C ILE A 12 6.66 -10.25 27.78
N VAL A 13 5.38 -10.11 27.43
CA VAL A 13 4.70 -10.99 26.46
C VAL A 13 5.33 -10.85 25.07
N LYS A 14 5.70 -9.63 24.65
CA LYS A 14 6.40 -9.37 23.38
C LYS A 14 7.81 -9.98 23.36
N LEU A 15 8.51 -9.98 24.50
CA LEU A 15 9.82 -10.62 24.63
C LEU A 15 9.73 -12.14 24.44
N LEU A 16 8.72 -12.79 25.05
CA LEU A 16 8.51 -14.22 24.93
C LEU A 16 8.16 -14.62 23.48
N PHE A 17 7.27 -13.88 22.83
CA PHE A 17 6.93 -14.10 21.42
C PHE A 17 8.15 -13.95 20.48
N SER A 18 9.01 -12.97 20.78
CA SER A 18 10.25 -12.76 20.01
C SER A 18 11.25 -13.89 20.24
N ALA A 19 11.45 -14.33 21.49
CA ALA A 19 12.38 -15.41 21.80
C ALA A 19 12.01 -16.74 21.11
N ASP A 20 10.71 -17.07 21.05
CA ASP A 20 10.22 -18.28 20.39
C ASP A 20 10.33 -18.20 18.86
N TYR A 21 10.11 -17.02 18.29
CA TYR A 21 10.32 -16.78 16.85
C TYR A 21 11.81 -16.90 16.46
N GLN A 22 12.70 -16.31 17.26
CA GLN A 22 14.16 -16.38 17.04
C GLN A 22 14.69 -17.82 17.17
N ARG A 23 14.15 -18.62 18.12
CA ARG A 23 14.53 -20.04 18.28
C ARG A 23 14.14 -20.92 17.11
N LYS A 24 13.02 -20.62 16.43
CA LYS A 24 12.56 -21.38 15.25
C LYS A 24 13.29 -21.01 13.95
N HIS A 25 13.84 -19.80 13.84
CA HIS A 25 14.39 -19.29 12.58
C HIS A 25 15.92 -19.16 12.51
N GLY A 26 16.67 -19.49 13.57
CA GLY A 26 18.12 -19.70 13.48
C GLY A 26 18.93 -18.52 12.92
N VAL A 27 18.45 -17.28 13.10
CA VAL A 27 19.12 -16.09 12.57
C VAL A 27 20.14 -15.57 13.58
N GLY A 28 21.29 -16.23 13.61
CA GLY A 28 22.51 -15.66 14.18
C GLY A 28 23.10 -14.65 13.21
N ARG A 29 22.64 -13.39 13.23
CA ARG A 29 23.40 -12.29 12.64
C ARG A 29 23.18 -11.02 13.45
N SER A 30 24.32 -10.41 13.78
CA SER A 30 24.48 -9.18 14.56
C SER A 30 23.41 -8.14 14.25
N LEU A 31 22.84 -7.58 15.32
CA LEU A 31 22.17 -6.29 15.31
C LEU A 31 23.23 -5.22 14.95
N ALA A 32 23.62 -5.16 13.68
CA ALA A 32 24.16 -3.93 13.14
C ALA A 32 22.99 -2.95 13.24
N GLU A 33 23.18 -1.93 14.07
CA GLU A 33 22.34 -0.76 14.17
C GLU A 33 21.95 -0.35 12.74
N VAL A 34 20.66 -0.45 12.43
CA VAL A 34 20.14 0.09 11.17
C VAL A 34 20.32 1.59 11.31
N GLU A 35 21.45 2.10 10.82
CA GLU A 35 21.66 3.53 10.65
C GLU A 35 20.47 4.02 9.83
N GLU A 36 19.58 4.82 10.44
CA GLU A 36 18.52 5.50 9.71
C GLU A 36 19.20 6.52 8.78
N ILE A 37 19.65 6.06 7.61
CA ILE A 37 19.96 6.92 6.48
C ILE A 37 18.65 7.66 6.19
N GLY A 38 18.62 8.94 6.56
CA GLY A 38 17.42 9.76 6.79
C GLY A 38 16.15 9.32 6.05
N LYS A 39 15.03 9.23 6.78
CA LYS A 39 13.72 8.78 6.28
C LYS A 39 13.43 9.40 4.89
N PRO A 40 13.44 8.61 3.81
CA PRO A 40 13.08 9.14 2.51
C PRO A 40 11.66 9.70 2.63
N LYS A 41 11.49 11.00 2.41
CA LYS A 41 10.17 11.62 2.27
C LYS A 41 9.58 11.13 0.95
N LEU A 42 8.97 9.94 0.97
CA LEU A 42 8.15 9.43 -0.12
C LEU A 42 6.75 10.07 -0.03
N GLY A 43 6.22 10.45 -1.18
CA GLY A 43 4.91 11.06 -1.32
C GLY A 43 4.91 12.58 -1.19
N GLY A 44 3.74 13.14 -0.88
CA GLY A 44 3.45 14.57 -0.86
C GLY A 44 2.03 14.83 -1.36
N PRO A 45 1.53 16.08 -1.29
CA PRO A 45 0.21 16.44 -1.80
C PRO A 45 0.11 16.17 -3.30
N TRP A 46 -0.94 15.51 -3.77
CA TRP A 46 -1.21 15.34 -5.20
C TRP A 46 -2.71 15.28 -5.45
N THR A 47 -3.10 15.58 -6.68
CA THR A 47 -4.48 15.47 -7.15
C THR A 47 -4.47 14.72 -8.48
N LEU A 48 -5.25 13.65 -8.55
CA LEU A 48 -5.47 12.83 -9.74
C LEU A 48 -6.97 12.72 -10.02
N VAL A 49 -7.35 11.96 -11.04
CA VAL A 49 -8.73 11.70 -11.44
C VAL A 49 -9.05 10.23 -11.21
N ASP A 50 -10.15 9.96 -10.50
CA ASP A 50 -10.69 8.62 -10.33
C ASP A 50 -11.39 8.17 -11.62
N CYS A 51 -10.88 7.09 -12.21
CA CYS A 51 -11.33 6.54 -13.48
C CYS A 51 -12.78 5.99 -13.44
N ARG A 52 -13.32 5.70 -12.26
CA ARG A 52 -14.69 5.16 -12.11
C ARG A 52 -15.76 6.23 -12.25
N ASN A 53 -15.49 7.43 -11.75
CA ASN A 53 -16.48 8.51 -11.65
C ASN A 53 -16.04 9.83 -12.32
N GLY A 54 -14.80 9.90 -12.81
CA GLY A 54 -14.22 11.08 -13.45
C GLY A 54 -13.97 12.24 -12.50
N LYS A 55 -14.03 12.03 -11.17
CA LYS A 55 -13.88 13.09 -10.17
C LYS A 55 -12.43 13.23 -9.74
N PRO A 56 -12.00 14.47 -9.39
CA PRO A 56 -10.69 14.67 -8.80
C PRO A 56 -10.61 14.02 -7.42
N VAL A 57 -9.48 13.37 -7.14
CA VAL A 57 -9.12 12.79 -5.85
C VAL A 57 -7.81 13.42 -5.40
N ALA A 58 -7.83 14.05 -4.23
CA ALA A 58 -6.68 14.61 -3.58
C ALA A 58 -6.13 13.63 -2.53
N SER A 59 -4.81 13.56 -2.40
CA SER A 59 -4.10 12.70 -1.44
C SER A 59 -4.55 12.90 0.01
N GLU A 60 -5.01 14.11 0.34
CA GLU A 60 -5.52 14.52 1.65
C GLU A 60 -6.83 13.79 2.01
N GLN A 61 -7.66 13.48 1.02
CA GLN A 61 -8.89 12.72 1.19
C GLN A 61 -8.60 11.24 1.51
N LEU A 62 -7.37 10.79 1.25
CA LEU A 62 -6.89 9.44 1.51
C LEU A 62 -6.18 9.32 2.88
N ARG A 63 -6.34 10.29 3.78
CA ARG A 63 -5.78 10.19 5.13
C ARG A 63 -6.70 9.33 6.02
N GLY A 64 -6.10 8.56 6.93
CA GLY A 64 -6.83 7.78 7.94
C GLY A 64 -7.27 6.38 7.50
N LYS A 65 -6.90 5.94 6.29
CA LYS A 65 -7.02 4.56 5.83
C LYS A 65 -5.68 4.05 5.30
N TYR A 66 -5.51 2.74 5.22
CA TYR A 66 -4.36 2.14 4.57
C TYR A 66 -4.63 2.00 3.07
N TYR A 67 -3.63 2.33 2.26
CA TYR A 67 -3.70 2.23 0.82
C TYR A 67 -2.51 1.46 0.29
N LEU A 68 -2.77 0.51 -0.61
CA LEU A 68 -1.75 -0.19 -1.35
C LEU A 68 -1.66 0.45 -2.73
N ILE A 69 -0.65 1.31 -2.94
CA ILE A 69 -0.48 2.02 -4.21
C ILE A 69 0.45 1.22 -5.13
N TYR A 70 -0.03 0.91 -6.33
CA TYR A 70 0.73 0.32 -7.41
C TYR A 70 0.79 1.27 -8.61
N PHE A 71 2.01 1.53 -9.10
CA PHE A 71 2.25 2.34 -10.30
C PHE A 71 2.46 1.40 -11.48
N GLY A 72 1.68 1.56 -12.55
CA GLY A 72 1.74 0.68 -13.73
C GLY A 72 1.10 1.31 -14.96
N PHE A 73 0.87 0.54 -16.00
CA PHE A 73 0.13 0.98 -17.18
C PHE A 73 -0.63 -0.20 -17.79
N THR A 74 -1.75 0.05 -18.47
CA THR A 74 -2.68 -1.01 -18.88
C THR A 74 -2.12 -1.94 -19.97
N PHE A 75 -1.16 -1.46 -20.76
CA PHE A 75 -0.54 -2.19 -21.88
C PHE A 75 0.71 -2.98 -21.49
N CYS A 76 0.98 -3.21 -20.21
CA CYS A 76 2.17 -3.96 -19.79
C CYS A 76 1.95 -5.46 -20.05
N PRO A 77 2.75 -6.10 -20.92
CA PRO A 77 2.42 -7.42 -21.46
C PRO A 77 2.47 -8.56 -20.44
N ASP A 78 3.28 -8.45 -19.38
CA ASP A 78 3.54 -9.60 -18.50
C ASP A 78 3.49 -9.28 -16.99
N ILE A 79 4.16 -8.23 -16.54
CA ILE A 79 4.41 -8.01 -15.10
C ILE A 79 3.18 -7.40 -14.40
N CYS A 80 2.53 -6.39 -15.00
CA CYS A 80 1.42 -5.70 -14.31
C CYS A 80 0.24 -6.61 -13.95
N PRO A 81 -0.23 -7.51 -14.83
CA PRO A 81 -1.32 -8.43 -14.47
C PRO A 81 -0.97 -9.30 -13.25
N GLN A 82 0.26 -9.84 -13.21
CA GLN A 82 0.72 -10.68 -12.11
C GLN A 82 0.79 -9.91 -10.79
N GLU A 83 1.27 -8.67 -10.82
CA GLU A 83 1.36 -7.83 -9.62
C GLU A 83 -0.02 -7.39 -9.12
N LEU A 84 -0.98 -7.12 -10.01
CA LEU A 84 -2.36 -6.81 -9.62
C LEU A 84 -3.08 -8.00 -8.98
N GLU A 85 -2.89 -9.21 -9.51
CA GLU A 85 -3.42 -10.43 -8.86
C GLU A 85 -2.81 -10.64 -7.46
N LYS A 86 -1.50 -10.42 -7.31
CA LYS A 86 -0.82 -10.51 -6.02
C LYS A 86 -1.34 -9.45 -5.05
N ALA A 87 -1.58 -8.22 -5.52
CA ALA A 87 -2.15 -7.14 -4.73
C ALA A 87 -3.55 -7.51 -4.21
N GLY A 88 -4.43 -8.05 -5.07
CA GLY A 88 -5.76 -8.53 -4.65
C GLY A 88 -5.68 -9.61 -3.57
N LYS A 89 -4.81 -10.62 -3.76
CA LYS A 89 -4.58 -11.68 -2.75
C LYS A 89 -4.05 -11.12 -1.42
N ALA A 90 -3.16 -10.14 -1.46
CA ALA A 90 -2.65 -9.48 -0.27
C ALA A 90 -3.75 -8.73 0.48
N VAL A 91 -4.62 -8.02 -0.26
CA VAL A 91 -5.81 -7.35 0.29
C VAL A 91 -6.73 -8.38 0.97
N ASP A 92 -7.01 -9.52 0.33
CA ASP A 92 -7.84 -10.57 0.92
C ASP A 92 -7.28 -11.13 2.23
N ILE A 93 -5.97 -11.37 2.29
CA ILE A 93 -5.29 -11.85 3.51
C ILE A 93 -5.46 -10.83 4.65
N ILE A 94 -5.22 -9.55 4.36
CA ILE A 94 -5.32 -8.46 5.35
C ILE A 94 -6.77 -8.29 5.81
N GLU A 95 -7.73 -8.24 4.88
CA GLU A 95 -9.14 -8.06 5.24
C GLU A 95 -9.70 -9.24 6.02
N LYS A 96 -9.21 -10.46 5.77
CA LYS A 96 -9.57 -11.66 6.56
C LYS A 96 -9.13 -11.55 8.02
N GLU A 97 -7.99 -10.93 8.29
CA GLU A 97 -7.41 -10.80 9.64
C GLU A 97 -7.94 -9.56 10.38
N PHE A 98 -8.08 -8.43 9.68
CA PHE A 98 -8.34 -7.13 10.30
C PHE A 98 -9.72 -6.54 9.98
N GLY A 99 -10.48 -7.16 9.07
CA GLY A 99 -11.82 -6.74 8.65
C GLY A 99 -11.84 -6.07 7.27
N ALA A 100 -13.00 -6.14 6.61
CA ALA A 100 -13.21 -5.58 5.28
C ALA A 100 -13.01 -4.06 5.25
N GLY A 101 -12.37 -3.56 4.21
CA GLY A 101 -12.06 -2.13 4.01
C GLY A 101 -10.88 -1.61 4.83
N THR A 102 -10.13 -2.49 5.49
CA THR A 102 -8.92 -2.10 6.24
C THR A 102 -7.84 -1.52 5.33
N ILE A 103 -7.72 -2.08 4.12
CA ILE A 103 -6.77 -1.64 3.10
C ILE A 103 -7.48 -1.45 1.76
N VAL A 104 -7.15 -0.37 1.05
CA VAL A 104 -7.75 -0.06 -0.25
C VAL A 104 -6.65 -0.08 -1.33
N PRO A 105 -6.74 -0.98 -2.32
CA PRO A 105 -5.80 -0.98 -3.44
C PRO A 105 -6.04 0.23 -4.36
N ILE A 106 -4.96 0.88 -4.77
CA ILE A 106 -4.93 1.99 -5.73
C ILE A 106 -3.98 1.62 -6.87
N PHE A 107 -4.47 1.72 -8.09
CA PHE A 107 -3.66 1.68 -9.30
C PHE A 107 -3.48 3.09 -9.83
N VAL A 108 -2.24 3.54 -10.04
CA VAL A 108 -1.91 4.82 -10.67
C VAL A 108 -1.26 4.53 -12.02
N THR A 109 -1.85 5.03 -13.11
CA THR A 109 -1.19 4.92 -14.42
C THR A 109 0.08 5.79 -14.48
N VAL A 110 1.14 5.26 -15.09
CA VAL A 110 2.34 6.03 -15.47
C VAL A 110 2.31 6.49 -16.93
N ASP A 111 1.28 6.11 -17.69
CA ASP A 111 1.11 6.46 -19.10
C ASP A 111 -0.28 7.06 -19.39
N PRO A 112 -0.49 8.33 -19.02
CA PRO A 112 -1.77 9.00 -19.24
C PRO A 112 -2.10 9.25 -20.72
N SER A 113 -1.14 9.05 -21.64
CA SER A 113 -1.39 9.22 -23.08
C SER A 113 -2.18 8.07 -23.68
N ARG A 114 -1.99 6.86 -23.13
CA ARG A 114 -2.64 5.62 -23.59
C ARG A 114 -3.70 5.11 -22.64
N ASP A 115 -3.57 5.39 -21.34
CA ASP A 115 -4.47 4.89 -20.30
C ASP A 115 -5.56 5.92 -19.98
N THR A 116 -6.61 5.95 -20.79
CA THR A 116 -7.80 6.74 -20.48
C THR A 116 -8.53 6.19 -19.25
N CYS A 117 -9.42 6.99 -18.64
CA CYS A 117 -10.28 6.51 -17.56
C CYS A 117 -11.07 5.25 -17.95
N ALA A 118 -11.61 5.22 -19.17
CA ALA A 118 -12.38 4.08 -19.66
C ALA A 118 -11.53 2.81 -19.77
N GLN A 119 -10.33 2.91 -20.36
CA GLN A 119 -9.41 1.77 -20.48
C GLN A 119 -8.90 1.29 -19.12
N THR A 120 -8.53 2.23 -18.24
CA THR A 120 -8.08 1.89 -16.88
C THR A 120 -9.16 1.17 -16.09
N SER A 121 -10.40 1.67 -16.13
CA SER A 121 -11.53 1.04 -15.44
C SER A 121 -11.85 -0.34 -16.00
N LEU A 122 -11.78 -0.52 -17.33
CA LEU A 122 -11.98 -1.82 -17.98
C LEU A 122 -10.88 -2.80 -17.55
N TYR A 123 -9.61 -2.40 -17.64
CA TYR A 123 -8.47 -3.21 -17.23
C TYR A 123 -8.58 -3.68 -15.78
N LEU A 124 -8.90 -2.77 -14.85
CA LEU A 124 -9.01 -3.10 -13.43
C LEU A 124 -10.23 -3.97 -13.10
N SER A 125 -11.27 -3.99 -13.94
CA SER A 125 -12.46 -4.81 -13.73
C SER A 125 -12.19 -6.32 -13.81
N GLU A 126 -11.10 -6.71 -14.47
CA GLU A 126 -10.67 -8.10 -14.61
C GLU A 126 -9.89 -8.62 -13.38
N PHE A 127 -9.42 -7.73 -12.51
CA PHE A 127 -8.60 -8.09 -11.34
C PHE A 127 -9.41 -8.00 -10.04
N ASP A 128 -9.40 -6.83 -9.41
CA ASP A 128 -10.03 -6.62 -8.10
C ASP A 128 -10.99 -5.42 -8.16
N PRO A 129 -12.31 -5.63 -7.99
CA PRO A 129 -13.33 -4.59 -8.07
C PRO A 129 -13.25 -3.57 -6.91
N ARG A 130 -12.39 -3.77 -5.91
CA ARG A 130 -12.08 -2.77 -4.87
C ARG A 130 -11.03 -1.75 -5.34
N THR A 131 -10.26 -2.06 -6.38
CA THR A 131 -9.12 -1.24 -6.83
C THR A 131 -9.54 0.08 -7.44
N ILE A 132 -9.14 1.19 -6.82
CA ILE A 132 -9.35 2.52 -7.36
C ILE A 132 -8.31 2.78 -8.45
N GLY A 133 -8.76 3.04 -9.67
CA GLY A 133 -7.89 3.45 -10.78
C GLY A 133 -7.77 4.96 -10.82
N LEU A 134 -6.53 5.47 -10.85
CA LEU A 134 -6.22 6.89 -10.92
C LEU A 134 -5.42 7.21 -12.19
N THR A 135 -5.82 8.27 -12.87
CA THR A 135 -5.10 8.88 -14.01
C THR A 135 -5.06 10.40 -13.87
N GLY A 136 -4.50 11.11 -14.84
CA GLY A 136 -4.42 12.57 -14.82
C GLY A 136 -3.72 13.14 -16.04
N THR A 137 -3.39 14.43 -16.00
CA THR A 137 -2.55 15.04 -17.04
C THR A 137 -1.11 14.53 -16.93
N HIS A 138 -0.34 14.72 -18.01
CA HIS A 138 1.08 14.37 -18.01
C HIS A 138 1.85 15.05 -16.88
N GLU A 139 1.53 16.31 -16.55
CA GLU A 139 2.16 17.03 -15.45
C GLU A 139 1.82 16.40 -14.10
N GLN A 140 0.56 16.01 -13.88
CA GLN A 140 0.11 15.36 -12.65
C GLN A 140 0.79 14.00 -12.45
N ILE A 141 0.85 13.17 -13.50
CA ILE A 141 1.50 11.86 -13.43
C ILE A 141 3.02 12.00 -13.21
N LYS A 142 3.67 12.95 -13.91
CA LYS A 142 5.10 13.24 -13.72
C LYS A 142 5.42 13.76 -12.31
N ASP A 143 4.50 14.49 -11.71
CA ASP A 143 4.66 15.02 -10.36
C ASP A 143 4.52 13.91 -9.28
N ILE A 144 3.49 13.07 -9.36
CA ILE A 144 3.30 11.98 -8.40
C ILE A 144 4.40 10.91 -8.51
N THR A 145 4.80 10.51 -9.72
CA THR A 145 5.90 9.54 -9.92
C THR A 145 7.20 10.04 -9.29
N ARG A 146 7.53 11.32 -9.48
CA ARG A 146 8.68 11.95 -8.80
C ARG A 146 8.58 11.93 -7.27
N LYS A 147 7.40 12.21 -6.71
CA LYS A 147 7.14 12.20 -5.26
C LYS A 147 7.32 10.81 -4.65
N PHE A 148 6.94 9.78 -5.39
CA PHE A 148 7.08 8.38 -4.97
C PHE A 148 8.38 7.72 -5.46
N ARG A 149 9.21 8.45 -6.22
CA ARG A 149 10.48 7.98 -6.81
C ARG A 149 10.31 6.77 -7.74
N VAL A 150 9.25 6.82 -8.55
CA VAL A 150 8.94 5.88 -9.64
C VAL A 150 9.52 6.39 -10.95
#